data_AF-W1P662-F1
#
_entry.id   AF-W1P662-F1
#
_cell.length_a   1.000
_cell.length_b   1.000
_cell.length_c   1.000
_cell.angle_alpha   90.00
_cell.angle_beta   90.00
_cell.angle_gamma   90.00
#
_symmetry.space_group_name_H-M   'P 1'
#
loop_
_entity.id
_entity.type
_entity.pdbx_description
1 polymer ?
#
loop_
_entity_poly.entity_id
_entity_poly.type
_entity_poly.pdbx_seq_one_letter_code
_entity_poly.pdbx_strand_id
1 'polypeptide(L)'
;MEAKNGALLPHPLRLIPILSYTAVMCLFDFSRALEGSPFCRENERVALLDFKASHSNPNATLKVQMDSWKGLNCCEWEGVECHSSSSHVVSLRVYRTPWKINGYTNSVMLNASSLTRLSQLQHLELRFFAGVLPIKELSKLKNLRELILVSNEFSGGIPEEDPSPTSIGGLTFLVELDLHYNDLNGRIPEEVGLLSSLQKLYLYGNWLQGRIPSTLGNLSRLNSLNLYVNQLSGSMPESLGSLLSLERLDLGKNKLEGSIPLSIANLTLLRRLNLEENMLQGNIPPIFGYLSSLKSLVLSENHLQGSIPRQLGKLYSLSGLHLNDNDLSGDFSFTIFANVSSLKYVHLSANPMLTISHNNFTPAFQLNGLKLSSCDMRSPYTISQEKVEFTKGNIYSYLGDALKYMTGLDLSENKLSGPLPLDMGLLKELAMLNLSNNLLTGPIPKSFGGLLGLSTLDLSYNALSDEFPSQLTRLTHLSMFSVANNNLSGEIPDNTILYFQ
;
A
#
# COMPACT_ATOMS: atom_id res chain seq x y z
N MET A 1 -37.36 37.13 83.09
CA MET A 1 -37.47 36.11 82.03
C MET A 1 -38.88 35.54 82.06
N GLU A 2 -39.79 36.32 81.49
CA GLU A 2 -41.08 35.88 80.92
C GLU A 2 -40.77 34.99 79.69
N ALA A 3 -41.61 34.11 79.13
CA ALA A 3 -43.04 33.84 79.28
C ALA A 3 -43.43 32.52 78.55
N LYS A 4 -44.53 31.93 79.06
CA LYS A 4 -45.70 31.36 78.36
C LYS A 4 -45.63 30.09 77.49
N ASN A 5 -46.27 29.06 78.05
CA ASN A 5 -47.51 28.37 77.60
C ASN A 5 -47.61 27.74 76.20
N GLY A 6 -48.10 26.48 76.18
CA GLY A 6 -49.16 26.10 75.24
C GLY A 6 -49.26 24.63 74.80
N ALA A 7 -50.07 23.86 75.54
CA ALA A 7 -51.03 22.84 75.09
C ALA A 7 -50.64 21.61 74.21
N LEU A 8 -51.29 20.48 74.53
CA LEU A 8 -51.21 19.14 73.95
C LEU A 8 -52.26 18.90 72.82
N LEU A 9 -51.92 17.94 71.92
CA LEU A 9 -52.72 17.15 70.93
C LEU A 9 -52.99 17.77 69.53
N PRO A 10 -53.21 16.97 68.45
CA PRO A 10 -52.78 15.60 68.08
C PRO A 10 -52.04 15.54 66.70
N HIS A 11 -51.58 14.35 66.29
CA HIS A 11 -50.93 14.06 64.99
C HIS A 11 -51.62 14.67 63.75
N PRO A 12 -50.84 15.14 62.74
CA PRO A 12 -51.31 15.20 61.36
C PRO A 12 -50.50 14.32 60.40
N LEU A 13 -51.26 13.67 59.52
CA LEU A 13 -50.85 12.96 58.31
C LEU A 13 -49.93 13.81 57.43
N ARG A 14 -48.80 13.24 56.97
CA ARG A 14 -48.10 13.72 55.78
C ARG A 14 -48.74 13.10 54.54
N LEU A 15 -49.39 13.93 53.73
CA LEU A 15 -49.79 13.62 52.36
C LEU A 15 -48.55 13.22 51.54
N ILE A 16 -48.50 11.95 51.14
CA ILE A 16 -47.68 11.47 50.03
C ILE A 16 -48.48 11.79 48.76
N PRO A 17 -47.92 12.48 47.74
CA PRO A 17 -48.60 12.56 46.46
C PRO A 17 -48.59 11.16 45.85
N ILE A 18 -49.76 10.54 45.82
CA ILE A 18 -50.02 9.33 45.04
C ILE A 18 -49.84 9.75 43.58
N LEU A 19 -48.68 9.43 43.00
CA LEU A 19 -48.60 9.26 41.55
C LEU A 19 -49.61 8.18 41.22
N SER A 20 -50.64 8.54 40.46
CA SER A 20 -51.71 7.63 40.09
C SER A 20 -51.10 6.39 39.43
N TYR A 21 -51.63 5.22 39.76
CA TYR A 21 -51.21 3.92 39.21
C TYR A 21 -51.21 3.93 37.67
N THR A 22 -52.02 4.81 37.06
CA THR A 22 -52.05 5.08 35.62
C THR A 22 -50.78 5.74 35.07
N ALA A 23 -50.09 6.59 35.84
CA ALA A 23 -48.84 7.24 35.40
C ALA A 23 -47.64 6.27 35.40
N VAL A 24 -47.61 5.32 36.34
CA VAL A 24 -46.58 4.27 36.40
C VAL A 24 -46.83 3.20 35.33
N MET A 25 -48.09 2.88 35.03
CA MET A 25 -48.43 1.98 33.92
C MET A 25 -48.18 2.61 32.54
N CYS A 26 -48.37 3.91 32.35
CA CYS A 26 -48.00 4.58 31.09
C CYS A 26 -46.46 4.58 30.83
N LEU A 27 -45.64 4.59 31.88
CA LEU A 27 -44.17 4.49 31.74
C LEU A 27 -43.69 3.05 31.48
N PHE A 28 -44.39 2.06 32.04
CA PHE A 28 -44.08 0.65 31.78
C PHE A 28 -44.64 0.14 30.43
N ASP A 29 -45.79 0.64 29.97
CA ASP A 29 -46.36 0.25 28.67
C ASP A 29 -45.61 0.84 27.47
N PHE A 30 -44.93 1.99 27.62
CA PHE A 30 -44.08 2.53 26.54
C PHE A 30 -42.83 1.67 26.27
N SER A 31 -42.33 0.96 27.28
CA SER A 31 -41.18 0.06 27.13
C SER A 31 -41.50 -1.20 26.33
N ARG A 32 -42.77 -1.64 26.35
CA ARG A 32 -43.26 -2.80 25.59
C ARG A 32 -43.85 -2.46 24.22
N ALA A 33 -44.27 -1.21 24.00
CA ALA A 33 -44.81 -0.75 22.71
C ALA A 33 -43.74 -0.48 21.62
N LEU A 34 -42.44 -0.61 21.94
CA LEU A 34 -41.33 -0.36 21.01
C LEU A 34 -40.68 -1.64 20.45
N GLU A 35 -41.10 -2.83 20.90
CA GLU A 35 -40.72 -4.09 20.24
C GLU A 35 -41.46 -4.21 18.90
N GLY A 36 -40.85 -3.68 17.84
CA GLY A 36 -41.39 -3.65 16.48
C GLY A 36 -41.58 -2.25 15.89
N SER A 37 -41.10 -1.19 16.54
CA SER A 37 -41.18 0.16 15.95
C SER A 37 -40.18 0.33 14.80
N PRO A 38 -40.57 0.93 13.65
CA PRO A 38 -39.68 1.18 12.51
C PRO A 38 -38.61 2.27 12.80
N PHE A 39 -38.54 2.73 14.04
CA PHE A 39 -37.69 3.82 14.48
C PHE A 39 -36.43 3.28 15.15
N CYS A 40 -35.31 3.98 14.91
CA CYS A 40 -34.06 3.79 15.64
C CYS A 40 -34.28 3.73 17.16
N ARG A 41 -33.51 2.88 17.85
CA ARG A 41 -33.56 2.79 19.31
C ARG A 41 -33.14 4.11 19.95
N GLU A 42 -33.96 4.60 20.88
CA GLU A 42 -33.79 5.91 21.51
C GLU A 42 -32.40 6.09 22.15
N ASN A 43 -31.89 5.07 22.86
CA ASN A 43 -30.56 5.13 23.46
C ASN A 43 -29.43 5.32 22.44
N GLU A 44 -29.55 4.73 21.25
CA GLU A 44 -28.57 4.85 20.17
C GLU A 44 -28.71 6.17 19.43
N ARG A 45 -29.96 6.62 19.21
CA ARG A 45 -30.26 7.96 18.70
C ARG A 45 -29.63 9.05 19.58
N VAL A 46 -29.84 8.98 20.89
CA VAL A 46 -29.22 9.90 21.86
C VAL A 46 -27.70 9.78 21.82
N ALA A 47 -27.16 8.57 21.66
CA ALA A 47 -25.72 8.37 21.55
C ALA A 47 -25.09 9.11 20.36
N LEU A 48 -25.75 9.07 19.21
CA LEU A 48 -25.36 9.78 18.01
C LEU A 48 -25.53 11.30 18.16
N LEU A 49 -26.57 11.77 18.84
CA LEU A 49 -26.73 13.21 19.12
C LEU A 49 -25.66 13.74 20.08
N ASP A 50 -25.30 12.97 21.10
CA ASP A 50 -24.18 13.32 21.99
C ASP A 50 -22.85 13.36 21.21
N PHE A 51 -22.66 12.42 20.28
CA PHE A 51 -21.51 12.44 19.37
C PHE A 51 -21.50 13.69 18.50
N LYS A 52 -22.64 14.08 17.93
CA LYS A 52 -22.77 15.33 17.16
C LYS A 52 -22.47 16.57 18.02
N ALA A 53 -23.00 16.61 19.24
CA ALA A 53 -22.82 17.75 20.14
C ALA A 53 -21.38 17.92 20.61
N SER A 54 -20.62 16.84 20.77
CA SER A 54 -19.19 16.93 21.13
C SER A 54 -18.28 17.39 19.99
N HIS A 55 -18.79 17.44 18.75
CA HIS A 55 -18.03 17.84 17.56
C HIS A 55 -18.69 18.99 16.78
N SER A 56 -19.62 19.72 17.41
CA SER A 56 -20.32 20.85 16.78
C SER A 56 -19.42 22.09 16.70
N ASN A 57 -18.50 22.10 15.75
CA ASN A 57 -17.74 23.28 15.36
C ASN A 57 -18.48 24.01 14.20
N PRO A 58 -18.89 25.29 14.36
CA PRO A 58 -19.69 26.00 13.38
C PRO A 58 -18.99 26.22 12.02
N ASN A 59 -17.65 26.13 11.97
CA ASN A 59 -16.84 26.33 10.76
C ASN A 59 -16.35 25.02 10.11
N ALA A 60 -16.79 23.85 10.61
CA ALA A 60 -16.37 22.55 10.11
C ALA A 60 -17.38 21.95 9.13
N THR A 61 -16.90 21.40 8.02
CA THR A 61 -17.70 20.67 7.02
C THR A 61 -18.31 19.37 7.52
N LEU A 62 -17.81 18.78 8.62
CA LEU A 62 -18.49 17.66 9.30
C LEU A 62 -19.91 18.06 9.75
N LYS A 63 -20.13 19.35 10.02
CA LYS A 63 -21.45 19.92 10.30
C LYS A 63 -22.45 19.60 9.20
N VAL A 64 -22.05 19.68 7.93
CA VAL A 64 -22.96 19.50 6.78
C VAL A 64 -23.54 18.08 6.75
N GLN A 65 -22.72 17.05 6.95
CA GLN A 65 -23.21 15.66 7.05
C GLN A 65 -24.11 15.50 8.28
N MET A 66 -23.64 15.98 9.43
CA MET A 66 -24.38 15.85 10.69
C MET A 66 -25.64 16.73 10.75
N ASP A 67 -25.86 17.68 9.84
CA ASP A 67 -27.09 18.48 9.76
C ASP A 67 -28.32 17.61 9.44
N SER A 68 -28.11 16.45 8.81
CA SER A 68 -29.16 15.45 8.60
C SER A 68 -29.60 14.77 9.91
N TRP A 69 -28.78 14.82 10.97
CA TRP A 69 -29.02 14.11 12.22
C TRP A 69 -30.03 14.89 13.07
N LYS A 70 -31.30 14.73 12.72
CA LYS A 70 -32.48 15.36 13.34
C LYS A 70 -33.71 14.45 13.23
N GLY A 71 -34.66 14.63 14.14
CA GLY A 71 -35.88 13.80 14.19
C GLY A 71 -35.73 12.54 15.04
N LEU A 72 -36.71 11.64 14.90
CA LEU A 72 -36.86 10.44 15.74
C LEU A 72 -36.20 9.21 15.13
N ASN A 73 -36.13 9.10 13.80
CA ASN A 73 -35.56 7.94 13.14
C ASN A 73 -34.08 8.15 12.77
N CYS A 74 -33.14 7.74 13.64
CA CYS A 74 -31.72 7.84 13.32
C CYS A 74 -31.27 6.97 12.14
N CYS A 75 -32.06 5.95 11.76
CA CYS A 75 -31.74 5.07 10.65
C CYS A 75 -31.90 5.76 9.27
N GLU A 76 -32.50 6.95 9.23
CA GLU A 76 -32.58 7.81 8.04
C GLU A 76 -31.47 8.86 8.01
N TRP A 77 -30.60 8.90 9.03
CA TRP A 77 -29.52 9.87 9.09
C TRP A 77 -28.37 9.47 8.16
N GLU A 78 -27.79 10.47 7.49
CA GLU A 78 -26.67 10.28 6.60
C GLU A 78 -25.50 9.63 7.36
N GLY A 79 -25.01 8.51 6.83
CA GLY A 79 -23.92 7.75 7.43
C GLY A 79 -24.35 6.76 8.53
N VAL A 80 -25.63 6.67 8.89
CA VAL A 80 -26.15 5.72 9.88
C VAL A 80 -26.91 4.61 9.17
N GLU A 81 -26.60 3.36 9.48
CA GLU A 81 -27.33 2.19 8.99
C GLU A 81 -27.79 1.33 10.16
N CYS A 82 -29.05 0.88 10.10
CA CYS A 82 -29.65 0.03 11.12
C CYS A 82 -29.97 -1.36 10.59
N HIS A 83 -29.94 -2.35 11.48
CA HIS A 83 -30.41 -3.70 11.18
C HIS A 83 -31.91 -3.70 10.87
N SER A 84 -32.30 -4.36 9.78
CA SER A 84 -33.64 -4.31 9.19
C SER A 84 -34.78 -4.78 10.11
N SER A 85 -34.50 -5.67 11.07
CA SER A 85 -35.52 -6.21 11.98
C SER A 85 -35.43 -5.72 13.42
N SER A 86 -34.28 -5.25 13.87
CA SER A 86 -34.04 -4.94 15.29
C SER A 86 -33.87 -3.45 15.56
N SER A 87 -33.80 -2.64 14.49
CA SER A 87 -33.62 -1.19 14.50
C SER A 87 -32.38 -0.72 15.27
N HIS A 88 -31.42 -1.62 15.49
CA HIS A 88 -30.12 -1.30 16.08
C HIS A 88 -29.18 -0.72 15.03
N VAL A 89 -28.42 0.31 15.38
CA VAL A 89 -27.35 0.86 14.57
C VAL A 89 -26.23 -0.17 14.43
N VAL A 90 -25.96 -0.58 13.19
CA VAL A 90 -24.93 -1.59 12.85
C VAL A 90 -23.78 -0.99 12.04
N SER A 91 -24.01 0.14 11.36
CA SER A 91 -22.96 0.87 10.63
C SER A 91 -23.01 2.35 10.96
N LEU A 92 -21.84 2.93 11.20
CA LEU A 92 -21.66 4.36 11.36
C LEU A 92 -20.48 4.82 10.49
N ARG A 93 -20.74 5.75 9.58
CA ARG A 93 -19.75 6.36 8.70
C ARG A 93 -19.81 7.87 8.82
N VAL A 94 -18.71 8.48 9.26
CA VAL A 94 -18.60 9.93 9.43
C VAL A 94 -17.41 10.43 8.63
N TYR A 95 -17.68 11.25 7.62
CA TYR A 95 -16.67 11.78 6.70
C TYR A 95 -17.08 13.14 6.13
N ARG A 96 -16.11 13.88 5.59
CA ARG A 96 -16.33 15.19 4.98
C ARG A 96 -16.93 15.08 3.57
N THR A 97 -17.97 15.87 3.28
CA THR A 97 -18.53 16.06 1.93
C THR A 97 -18.32 17.51 1.43
N PRO A 98 -17.91 17.74 0.16
CA PRO A 98 -17.44 16.76 -0.83
C PRO A 98 -15.99 16.32 -0.53
N TRP A 99 -15.65 15.09 -0.93
CA TRP A 99 -14.33 14.47 -0.76
C TRP A 99 -13.18 15.20 -1.49
N LYS A 100 -13.48 16.19 -2.34
CA LYS A 100 -12.55 16.90 -3.22
C LYS A 100 -12.17 18.29 -2.71
N ILE A 101 -11.65 18.41 -1.49
CA ILE A 101 -11.00 19.68 -1.12
C ILE A 101 -9.66 19.42 -0.45
N ASN A 102 -8.60 19.51 -1.25
CA ASN A 102 -7.23 19.62 -0.78
C ASN A 102 -7.09 20.92 0.02
N GLY A 103 -6.46 20.86 1.20
CA GLY A 103 -5.94 22.05 1.88
C GLY A 103 -6.68 22.54 3.14
N TYR A 104 -7.43 21.68 3.85
CA TYR A 104 -7.94 22.05 5.18
C TYR A 104 -7.33 21.19 6.28
N THR A 105 -6.53 21.83 7.12
CA THR A 105 -5.81 21.31 8.30
C THR A 105 -6.64 21.33 9.59
N ASN A 106 -7.96 21.23 9.50
CA ASN A 106 -8.85 21.40 10.66
C ASN A 106 -9.54 20.08 11.01
N SER A 107 -8.74 19.05 11.33
CA SER A 107 -9.27 17.82 11.93
C SER A 107 -9.83 18.11 13.31
N VAL A 108 -10.91 17.41 13.68
CA VAL A 108 -11.59 17.61 14.97
C VAL A 108 -11.10 16.56 15.95
N MET A 109 -10.77 16.96 17.19
CA MET A 109 -10.42 16.02 18.25
C MET A 109 -11.56 15.01 18.46
N LEU A 110 -11.27 13.71 18.31
CA LEU A 110 -12.29 12.69 18.44
C LEU A 110 -12.67 12.46 19.91
N ASN A 111 -13.96 12.61 20.20
CA ASN A 111 -14.57 12.13 21.43
C ASN A 111 -15.46 10.92 21.14
N ALA A 112 -14.92 9.71 21.34
CA ALA A 112 -15.62 8.44 21.10
C ALA A 112 -16.45 7.94 22.29
N SER A 113 -16.55 8.69 23.40
CA SER A 113 -17.19 8.21 24.64
C SER A 113 -18.65 7.82 24.45
N SER A 114 -19.40 8.61 23.69
CA SER A 114 -20.81 8.36 23.38
C SER A 114 -21.03 7.15 22.48
N LEU A 115 -20.07 6.84 21.61
CA LEU A 115 -20.15 5.71 20.66
C LEU A 115 -20.21 4.36 21.39
N THR A 116 -19.68 4.28 22.61
CA THR A 116 -19.69 3.06 23.44
C THR A 116 -21.09 2.51 23.73
N ARG A 117 -22.14 3.31 23.53
CA ARG A 117 -23.55 2.89 23.66
C ARG A 117 -24.09 2.15 22.44
N LEU A 118 -23.40 2.20 21.29
CA LEU A 118 -23.77 1.50 20.06
C LEU A 118 -23.29 0.04 20.11
N SER A 119 -23.81 -0.75 21.05
CA SER A 119 -23.28 -2.09 21.36
C SER A 119 -23.39 -3.10 20.21
N GLN A 120 -24.28 -2.86 19.24
CA GLN A 120 -24.48 -3.70 18.06
C GLN A 120 -23.69 -3.22 16.84
N LEU A 121 -22.85 -2.18 16.99
CA LEU A 121 -22.07 -1.63 15.89
C LEU A 121 -21.09 -2.66 15.35
N GLN A 122 -21.14 -2.89 14.04
CA GLN A 122 -20.28 -3.83 13.32
C GLN A 122 -19.30 -3.10 12.41
N HIS A 123 -19.71 -1.98 11.83
CA HIS A 123 -18.87 -1.16 10.95
C HIS A 123 -18.75 0.25 11.51
N LEU A 124 -17.50 0.71 11.70
CA LEU A 124 -17.19 2.07 12.09
C LEU A 124 -16.15 2.65 11.14
N GLU A 125 -16.54 3.67 10.37
CA GLU A 125 -15.64 4.47 9.55
C GLU A 125 -15.64 5.92 10.02
N LEU A 126 -14.48 6.43 10.43
CA LEU A 126 -14.31 7.83 10.84
C LEU A 126 -13.17 8.44 10.05
N ARG A 127 -13.40 9.62 9.46
CA ARG A 127 -12.38 10.41 8.76
C ARG A 127 -12.37 11.86 9.24
N PHE A 128 -11.22 12.53 9.08
CA PHE A 128 -10.98 13.92 9.49
C PHE A 128 -11.03 14.18 11.00
N PHE A 129 -10.58 13.20 11.78
CA PHE A 129 -10.44 13.27 13.22
C PHE A 129 -8.97 13.33 13.63
N ALA A 130 -8.71 13.94 14.78
CA ALA A 130 -7.39 14.06 15.38
C ALA A 130 -7.41 13.58 16.84
N GLY A 131 -6.22 13.50 17.43
CA GLY A 131 -6.02 13.22 18.86
C GLY A 131 -5.40 11.85 19.10
N VAL A 132 -5.45 11.37 20.35
CA VAL A 132 -4.96 10.03 20.67
C VAL A 132 -5.97 8.99 20.19
N LEU A 133 -5.49 7.89 19.58
CA LEU A 133 -6.35 6.79 19.16
C LEU A 133 -7.21 6.27 20.33
N PRO A 134 -8.55 6.40 20.32
CA PRO A 134 -9.39 6.17 21.50
C PRO A 134 -9.74 4.68 21.67
N ILE A 135 -8.72 3.82 21.76
CA ILE A 135 -8.94 2.37 21.85
C ILE A 135 -9.70 1.96 23.12
N LYS A 136 -9.57 2.75 24.19
CA LYS A 136 -10.26 2.50 25.46
C LYS A 136 -11.78 2.49 25.29
N GLU A 137 -12.28 3.38 24.44
CA GLU A 137 -13.69 3.46 24.08
C GLU A 137 -14.02 2.42 23.01
N LEU A 138 -13.24 2.35 21.93
CA LEU A 138 -13.52 1.49 20.78
C LEU A 138 -13.46 0.00 21.13
N SER A 139 -12.58 -0.42 22.03
CA SER A 139 -12.47 -1.79 22.51
C SER A 139 -13.71 -2.28 23.26
N LYS A 140 -14.64 -1.39 23.66
CA LYS A 140 -15.94 -1.75 24.27
C LYS A 140 -16.96 -2.21 23.22
N LEU A 141 -16.75 -1.89 21.95
CA LEU A 141 -17.65 -2.25 20.85
C LEU A 141 -17.34 -3.66 20.37
N LYS A 142 -17.69 -4.66 21.20
CA LYS A 142 -17.28 -6.07 21.01
C LYS A 142 -17.79 -6.72 19.72
N ASN A 143 -18.80 -6.14 19.07
CA ASN A 143 -19.37 -6.65 17.83
C ASN A 143 -18.73 -6.06 16.56
N LEU A 144 -17.71 -5.18 16.72
CA LEU A 144 -17.01 -4.60 15.57
C LEU A 144 -16.39 -5.71 14.69
N ARG A 145 -16.68 -5.60 13.41
CA ARG A 145 -16.11 -6.38 12.31
C ARG A 145 -15.17 -5.52 11.47
N GLU A 146 -15.47 -4.25 11.30
CA GLU A 146 -14.68 -3.33 10.49
C GLU A 146 -14.45 -2.03 11.27
N LEU A 147 -13.19 -1.74 11.55
CA LEU A 147 -12.75 -0.49 12.17
C LEU A 147 -11.82 0.24 11.20
N ILE A 148 -12.35 1.31 10.60
CA ILE A 148 -11.70 2.05 9.52
C ILE A 148 -11.48 3.50 9.97
N LEU A 149 -10.23 3.82 10.30
CA LEU A 149 -9.79 5.14 10.75
C LEU A 149 -8.70 5.71 9.82
N VAL A 150 -8.83 5.46 8.53
CA VAL A 150 -7.91 5.88 7.46
C VAL A 150 -7.78 7.41 7.30
N SER A 151 -6.57 7.89 7.00
CA SER A 151 -6.32 9.30 6.61
C SER A 151 -6.85 10.30 7.65
N ASN A 152 -6.49 10.07 8.90
CA ASN A 152 -6.79 10.91 10.06
C ASN A 152 -5.48 11.47 10.64
N GLU A 153 -5.58 12.29 11.69
CA GLU A 153 -4.45 12.83 12.46
C GLU A 153 -4.39 12.15 13.85
N PHE A 154 -4.64 10.83 13.90
CA PHE A 154 -4.50 10.09 15.16
C PHE A 154 -3.03 9.88 15.49
N SER A 155 -2.67 10.17 16.73
CA SER A 155 -1.33 10.04 17.27
C SER A 155 -1.29 9.12 18.50
N GLY A 156 -0.08 8.86 19.00
CA GLY A 156 0.16 7.97 20.12
C GLY A 156 0.31 6.51 19.69
N GLY A 157 0.63 5.66 20.67
CA GLY A 157 0.77 4.22 20.46
C GLY A 157 -0.58 3.52 20.32
N ILE A 158 -0.58 2.37 19.62
CA ILE A 158 -1.68 1.41 19.75
C ILE A 158 -1.60 0.84 21.17
N PRO A 159 -2.61 1.03 22.03
CA PRO A 159 -2.43 0.79 23.46
C PRO A 159 -2.14 -0.67 23.81
N GLU A 160 -1.13 -0.85 24.66
CA GLU A 160 -0.69 -2.12 25.26
C GLU A 160 -1.40 -2.35 26.60
N GLU A 161 -1.52 -3.61 27.08
CA GLU A 161 -2.03 -3.83 28.43
C GLU A 161 -1.09 -3.29 29.52
N ASP A 162 -1.59 -2.37 30.33
CA ASP A 162 -1.30 -2.27 31.76
C ASP A 162 -2.43 -1.52 32.50
N PRO A 163 -2.95 -2.02 33.63
CA PRO A 163 -3.84 -3.16 33.79
C PRO A 163 -5.31 -2.73 33.61
N SER A 164 -5.95 -3.03 32.47
CA SER A 164 -7.36 -2.68 32.23
C SER A 164 -7.89 -3.41 30.99
N PRO A 165 -9.20 -3.75 30.92
CA PRO A 165 -9.86 -4.47 29.80
C PRO A 165 -9.94 -3.67 28.47
N THR A 166 -8.95 -2.82 28.20
CA THR A 166 -8.92 -1.76 27.18
C THR A 166 -7.95 -2.06 26.04
N SER A 167 -7.61 -3.34 25.82
CA SER A 167 -6.76 -3.76 24.72
C SER A 167 -7.55 -3.94 23.41
N ILE A 168 -6.91 -3.60 22.28
CA ILE A 168 -7.42 -3.91 20.94
C ILE A 168 -7.67 -5.41 20.77
N GLY A 169 -6.88 -6.27 21.43
CA GLY A 169 -7.00 -7.73 21.33
C GLY A 169 -8.35 -8.29 21.79
N GLY A 170 -9.15 -7.50 22.51
CA GLY A 170 -10.51 -7.86 22.91
C GLY A 170 -11.56 -7.75 21.79
N LEU A 171 -11.21 -7.27 20.59
CA LEU A 171 -12.10 -7.16 19.42
C LEU A 171 -12.01 -8.42 18.55
N THR A 172 -12.28 -9.59 19.11
CA THR A 172 -12.03 -10.89 18.45
C THR A 172 -12.88 -11.17 17.20
N PHE A 173 -13.96 -10.41 16.98
CA PHE A 173 -14.79 -10.46 15.77
C PHE A 173 -14.31 -9.54 14.65
N LEU A 174 -13.26 -8.74 14.89
CA LEU A 174 -12.73 -7.82 13.91
C LEU A 174 -12.16 -8.58 12.72
N VAL A 175 -12.63 -8.21 11.53
CA VAL A 175 -12.25 -8.75 10.22
C VAL A 175 -11.30 -7.79 9.50
N GLU A 176 -11.51 -6.49 9.66
CA GLU A 176 -10.69 -5.44 9.06
C GLU A 176 -10.33 -4.39 10.10
N LEU A 177 -9.01 -4.19 10.30
CA LEU A 177 -8.45 -3.10 11.06
C LEU A 177 -7.64 -2.23 10.09
N ASP A 178 -8.17 -1.04 9.81
CA ASP A 178 -7.52 -0.08 8.94
C ASP A 178 -7.23 1.24 9.69
N LEU A 179 -5.95 1.47 9.97
CA LEU A 179 -5.43 2.67 10.63
C LEU A 179 -4.38 3.40 9.76
N HIS A 180 -4.37 3.15 8.45
CA HIS A 180 -3.32 3.67 7.57
C HIS A 180 -3.40 5.18 7.34
N TYR A 181 -2.27 5.82 7.02
CA TYR A 181 -2.12 7.28 6.90
C TYR A 181 -2.63 8.02 8.16
N ASN A 182 -1.95 7.79 9.28
CA ASN A 182 -2.13 8.50 10.55
C ASN A 182 -0.76 8.90 11.11
N ASP A 183 -0.74 9.52 12.29
CA ASP A 183 0.47 9.88 13.04
C ASP A 183 0.76 8.88 14.19
N LEU A 184 0.35 7.61 14.05
CA LEU A 184 0.55 6.61 15.09
C LEU A 184 2.04 6.31 15.27
N ASN A 185 2.48 6.16 16.51
CA ASN A 185 3.88 5.90 16.87
C ASN A 185 3.98 4.74 17.88
N GLY A 186 5.15 4.52 18.47
CA GLY A 186 5.36 3.38 19.38
C GLY A 186 5.37 2.03 18.64
N ARG A 187 5.28 0.93 19.38
CA ARG A 187 5.33 -0.43 18.80
C ARG A 187 3.97 -0.93 18.35
N ILE A 188 3.96 -1.95 17.50
CA ILE A 188 2.77 -2.78 17.27
C ILE A 188 2.62 -3.69 18.51
N PRO A 189 1.50 -3.65 19.24
CA PRO A 189 1.29 -4.47 20.43
C PRO A 189 1.14 -5.96 20.09
N GLU A 190 1.55 -6.83 21.00
CA GLU A 190 1.42 -8.29 20.83
C GLU A 190 -0.05 -8.72 20.75
N GLU A 191 -0.94 -7.95 21.37
CA GLU A 191 -2.38 -8.16 21.47
C GLU A 191 -3.10 -8.04 20.12
N VAL A 192 -2.49 -7.40 19.11
CA VAL A 192 -3.00 -7.47 17.73
C VAL A 192 -3.06 -8.92 17.25
N GLY A 193 -2.14 -9.78 17.72
CA GLY A 193 -2.13 -11.22 17.46
C GLY A 193 -3.30 -12.00 18.07
N LEU A 194 -4.14 -11.37 18.91
CA LEU A 194 -5.34 -11.99 19.50
C LEU A 194 -6.61 -11.82 18.63
N LEU A 195 -6.54 -11.02 17.56
CA LEU A 195 -7.65 -10.73 16.65
C LEU A 195 -7.94 -11.93 15.72
N SER A 196 -8.40 -13.05 16.27
CA SER A 196 -8.50 -14.34 15.57
C SER A 196 -9.39 -14.36 14.32
N SER A 197 -10.30 -13.39 14.16
CA SER A 197 -11.13 -13.23 12.96
C SER A 197 -10.52 -12.37 11.86
N LEU A 198 -9.37 -11.72 12.12
CA LEU A 198 -8.82 -10.67 11.28
C LEU A 198 -8.37 -11.23 9.92
N GLN A 199 -8.80 -10.56 8.87
CA GLN A 199 -8.46 -10.86 7.48
C GLN A 199 -7.57 -9.79 6.87
N LYS A 200 -7.75 -8.54 7.26
CA LYS A 200 -6.98 -7.40 6.76
C LYS A 200 -6.44 -6.57 7.92
N LEU A 201 -5.14 -6.30 7.88
CA LEU A 201 -4.46 -5.41 8.81
C LEU A 201 -3.67 -4.38 8.03
N TYR A 202 -4.12 -3.13 8.09
CA TYR A 202 -3.52 -1.99 7.40
C TYR A 202 -3.05 -0.94 8.40
N LEU A 203 -1.73 -0.87 8.58
CA LEU A 203 -1.07 0.09 9.48
C LEU A 203 -0.05 0.96 8.73
N TYR A 204 -0.08 0.96 7.39
CA TYR A 204 0.92 1.63 6.56
C TYR A 204 0.84 3.15 6.61
N GLY A 205 1.95 3.83 6.33
CA GLY A 205 2.00 5.30 6.36
C GLY A 205 1.77 5.87 7.76
N ASN A 206 2.48 5.32 8.75
CA ASN A 206 2.50 5.78 10.14
C ASN A 206 3.97 5.92 10.61
N TRP A 207 4.17 6.24 11.89
CA TRP A 207 5.47 6.35 12.55
C TRP A 207 5.75 5.18 13.52
N LEU A 208 5.17 4.00 13.25
CA LEU A 208 5.33 2.82 14.11
C LEU A 208 6.78 2.33 14.12
N GLN A 209 7.25 1.90 15.28
CA GLN A 209 8.64 1.56 15.58
C GLN A 209 8.74 0.17 16.22
N GLY A 210 9.98 -0.27 16.48
CA GLY A 210 10.24 -1.54 17.13
C GLY A 210 10.01 -2.73 16.21
N ARG A 211 9.97 -3.93 16.79
CA ARG A 211 9.90 -5.18 16.04
C ARG A 211 8.48 -5.50 15.59
N ILE A 212 8.35 -6.20 14.46
CA ILE A 212 7.11 -6.87 14.09
C ILE A 212 6.86 -7.98 15.13
N PRO A 213 5.73 -7.98 15.86
CA PRO A 213 5.44 -9.00 16.86
C PRO A 213 5.29 -10.39 16.24
N SER A 214 5.92 -11.40 16.85
CA SER A 214 5.77 -12.79 16.40
C SER A 214 4.34 -13.30 16.55
N THR A 215 3.56 -12.72 17.47
CA THR A 215 2.14 -13.03 17.69
C THR A 215 1.25 -12.73 16.49
N LEU A 216 1.69 -11.88 15.54
CA LEU A 216 0.96 -11.70 14.28
C LEU A 216 0.82 -13.02 13.50
N GLY A 217 1.74 -13.98 13.68
CA GLY A 217 1.65 -15.32 13.10
C GLY A 217 0.45 -16.15 13.58
N ASN A 218 -0.25 -15.73 14.64
CA ASN A 218 -1.47 -16.40 15.13
C ASN A 218 -2.73 -16.08 14.30
N LEU A 219 -2.67 -15.05 13.43
CA LEU A 219 -3.81 -14.55 12.67
C LEU A 219 -4.09 -15.42 11.45
N SER A 220 -4.48 -16.68 11.66
CA SER A 220 -4.65 -17.71 10.61
C SER A 220 -5.60 -17.35 9.46
N ARG A 221 -6.51 -16.37 9.66
CA ARG A 221 -7.44 -15.86 8.65
C ARG A 221 -6.92 -14.67 7.86
N LEU A 222 -5.75 -14.14 8.21
CA LEU A 222 -5.19 -12.95 7.59
C LEU A 222 -4.85 -13.24 6.12
N ASN A 223 -5.49 -12.49 5.22
CA ASN A 223 -5.25 -12.54 3.78
C ASN A 223 -4.45 -11.33 3.27
N SER A 224 -4.42 -10.23 4.03
CA SER A 224 -3.67 -9.03 3.65
C SER A 224 -3.04 -8.36 4.87
N LEU A 225 -1.71 -8.26 4.86
CA LEU A 225 -0.91 -7.54 5.85
C LEU A 225 -0.14 -6.42 5.15
N ASN A 226 -0.38 -5.17 5.56
CA ASN A 226 0.33 -4.01 5.03
C ASN A 226 0.86 -3.12 6.16
N LEU A 227 2.18 -3.15 6.32
CA LEU A 227 2.95 -2.35 7.29
C LEU A 227 3.90 -1.37 6.57
N TYR A 228 3.69 -1.13 5.28
CA TYR A 228 4.52 -0.28 4.42
C TYR A 228 4.71 1.14 4.99
N VAL A 229 5.88 1.76 4.79
CA VAL A 229 6.15 3.15 5.24
C VAL A 229 5.90 3.30 6.74
N ASN A 230 6.81 2.75 7.53
CA ASN A 230 6.89 2.91 8.98
C ASN A 230 8.38 2.96 9.38
N GLN A 231 8.67 2.84 10.67
CA GLN A 231 10.02 2.77 11.21
C GLN A 231 10.30 1.43 11.93
N LEU A 232 9.63 0.35 11.49
CA LEU A 232 9.77 -0.98 12.08
C LEU A 232 11.18 -1.51 11.87
N SER A 233 11.75 -2.15 12.88
CA SER A 233 13.14 -2.60 12.90
C SER A 233 13.30 -4.04 13.41
N GLY A 234 14.53 -4.56 13.36
CA GLY A 234 14.83 -5.95 13.70
C GLY A 234 14.48 -6.92 12.57
N SER A 235 14.60 -8.21 12.85
CA SER A 235 14.37 -9.25 11.86
C SER A 235 12.88 -9.52 11.61
N MET A 236 12.58 -9.98 10.40
CA MET A 236 11.27 -10.54 10.08
C MET A 236 11.01 -11.81 10.93
N PRO A 237 9.88 -11.90 11.67
CA PRO A 237 9.55 -13.08 12.45
C PRO A 237 9.29 -14.31 11.58
N GLU A 238 9.86 -15.47 11.95
CA GLU A 238 9.59 -16.73 11.26
C GLU A 238 8.10 -17.12 11.29
N SER A 239 7.38 -16.69 12.34
CA SER A 239 5.95 -16.96 12.53
C SER A 239 5.05 -16.34 11.47
N LEU A 240 5.53 -15.36 10.68
CA LEU A 240 4.79 -14.86 9.52
C LEU A 240 4.53 -15.97 8.48
N GLY A 241 5.39 -17.00 8.44
CA GLY A 241 5.20 -18.18 7.60
C GLY A 241 4.02 -19.08 8.01
N SER A 242 3.38 -18.82 9.15
CA SER A 242 2.17 -19.53 9.61
C SER A 242 0.86 -18.96 9.05
N LEU A 243 0.91 -17.81 8.36
CA LEU A 243 -0.25 -17.12 7.81
C LEU A 243 -0.72 -17.75 6.50
N LEU A 244 -1.15 -19.00 6.52
CA LEU A 244 -1.39 -19.80 5.30
C LEU A 244 -2.47 -19.23 4.36
N SER A 245 -3.33 -18.33 4.85
CA SER A 245 -4.35 -17.62 4.06
C SER A 245 -3.82 -16.35 3.36
N LEU A 246 -2.56 -15.96 3.58
CA LEU A 246 -2.02 -14.67 3.17
C LEU A 246 -1.84 -14.59 1.65
N GLU A 247 -2.47 -13.58 1.05
CA GLU A 247 -2.35 -13.25 -0.38
C GLU A 247 -1.45 -12.04 -0.61
N ARG A 248 -1.32 -11.15 0.38
CA ARG A 248 -0.53 -9.92 0.27
C ARG A 248 0.26 -9.64 1.54
N LEU A 249 1.57 -9.50 1.37
CA LEU A 249 2.52 -9.10 2.40
C LEU A 249 3.34 -7.90 1.92
N ASP A 250 3.07 -6.73 2.49
CA ASP A 250 3.84 -5.51 2.24
C ASP A 250 4.51 -5.02 3.53
N LEU A 251 5.84 -5.08 3.56
CA LEU A 251 6.69 -4.62 4.67
C LEU A 251 7.73 -3.58 4.21
N GLY A 252 7.64 -3.11 2.96
CA GLY A 252 8.62 -2.17 2.40
C GLY A 252 8.67 -0.81 3.10
N LYS A 253 9.72 -0.03 2.85
CA LYS A 253 9.99 1.28 3.46
C LYS A 253 9.96 1.21 4.99
N ASN A 254 10.82 0.37 5.54
CA ASN A 254 11.03 0.16 6.96
C ASN A 254 12.54 0.03 7.24
N LYS A 255 12.91 -0.38 8.46
CA LYS A 255 14.28 -0.60 8.90
C LYS A 255 14.52 -2.08 9.24
N LEU A 256 13.87 -3.00 8.51
CA LEU A 256 14.01 -4.43 8.74
C LEU A 256 15.41 -4.91 8.33
N GLU A 257 15.99 -5.80 9.14
CA GLU A 257 17.35 -6.31 8.98
C GLU A 257 17.40 -7.84 9.01
N GLY A 258 18.58 -8.41 8.79
CA GLY A 258 18.78 -9.86 8.75
C GLY A 258 18.29 -10.48 7.45
N SER A 259 18.18 -11.82 7.43
CA SER A 259 17.76 -12.56 6.23
C SER A 259 16.25 -12.70 6.14
N ILE A 260 15.75 -12.89 4.91
CA ILE A 260 14.35 -13.22 4.68
C ILE A 260 14.08 -14.65 5.19
N PRO A 261 13.13 -14.86 6.14
CA PRO A 261 12.86 -16.18 6.70
C PRO A 261 12.41 -17.18 5.65
N LEU A 262 12.96 -18.40 5.70
CA LEU A 262 12.59 -19.48 4.78
C LEU A 262 11.11 -19.87 4.90
N SER A 263 10.51 -19.68 6.08
CA SER A 263 9.11 -19.97 6.37
C SER A 263 8.13 -19.16 5.50
N ILE A 264 8.56 -18.03 4.92
CA ILE A 264 7.74 -17.27 3.96
C ILE A 264 7.36 -18.13 2.75
N ALA A 265 8.16 -19.14 2.38
CA ALA A 265 7.83 -20.07 1.30
C ALA A 265 6.62 -20.97 1.58
N ASN A 266 6.14 -21.04 2.84
CA ASN A 266 4.90 -21.75 3.19
C ASN A 266 3.64 -21.02 2.68
N LEU A 267 3.74 -19.74 2.35
CA LEU A 267 2.61 -18.88 1.98
C LEU A 267 2.22 -19.10 0.51
N THR A 268 1.77 -20.31 0.17
CA THR A 268 1.52 -20.71 -1.23
C THR A 268 0.39 -19.95 -1.94
N LEU A 269 -0.48 -19.27 -1.19
CA LEU A 269 -1.52 -18.36 -1.70
C LEU A 269 -1.01 -16.93 -1.96
N LEU A 270 0.24 -16.62 -1.56
CA LEU A 270 0.80 -15.28 -1.65
C LEU A 270 0.89 -14.84 -3.12
N ARG A 271 0.25 -13.72 -3.43
CA ARG A 271 0.23 -13.08 -4.76
C ARG A 271 1.21 -11.92 -4.83
N ARG A 272 1.46 -11.25 -3.71
CA ARG A 272 2.38 -10.11 -3.62
C ARG A 272 3.25 -10.22 -2.38
N LEU A 273 4.56 -10.15 -2.59
CA LEU A 273 5.57 -9.96 -1.57
C LEU A 273 6.31 -8.65 -1.88
N ASN A 274 6.18 -7.65 -1.01
CA ASN A 274 6.90 -6.39 -1.13
C ASN A 274 7.74 -6.12 0.12
N LEU A 275 9.06 -6.17 -0.03
CA LEU A 275 10.05 -5.90 1.01
C LEU A 275 10.98 -4.72 0.62
N GLU A 276 10.57 -3.90 -0.35
CA GLU A 276 11.41 -2.81 -0.89
C GLU A 276 11.92 -1.85 0.19
N GLU A 277 13.08 -1.25 0.00
CA GLU A 277 13.62 -0.19 0.87
C GLU A 277 13.66 -0.61 2.36
N ASN A 278 14.52 -1.59 2.63
CA ASN A 278 14.86 -2.10 3.96
C ASN A 278 16.38 -2.36 4.03
N MET A 279 16.86 -2.97 5.12
CA MET A 279 18.27 -3.36 5.31
C MET A 279 18.42 -4.89 5.28
N LEU A 280 17.60 -5.59 4.49
CA LEU A 280 17.63 -7.06 4.44
C LEU A 280 18.90 -7.53 3.74
N GLN A 281 19.50 -8.59 4.26
CA GLN A 281 20.77 -9.14 3.80
C GLN A 281 20.69 -10.64 3.51
N GLY A 282 21.79 -11.20 3.00
CA GLY A 282 21.86 -12.61 2.63
C GLY A 282 21.22 -12.89 1.28
N ASN A 283 20.98 -14.15 0.97
CA ASN A 283 20.59 -14.57 -0.38
C ASN A 283 19.06 -14.57 -0.54
N ILE A 284 18.58 -14.32 -1.75
CA ILE A 284 17.19 -14.61 -2.13
C ILE A 284 16.95 -16.11 -1.92
N PRO A 285 15.97 -16.53 -1.09
CA PRO A 285 15.78 -17.95 -0.80
C PRO A 285 15.38 -18.75 -2.05
N PRO A 286 16.14 -19.78 -2.48
CA PRO A 286 15.76 -20.62 -3.62
C PRO A 286 14.41 -21.32 -3.42
N ILE A 287 14.02 -21.52 -2.17
CA ILE A 287 12.75 -22.13 -1.78
C ILE A 287 11.53 -21.28 -2.14
N PHE A 288 11.71 -20.00 -2.51
CA PHE A 288 10.64 -19.16 -3.04
C PHE A 288 10.00 -19.71 -4.31
N GLY A 289 10.66 -20.63 -5.03
CA GLY A 289 10.04 -21.36 -6.14
C GLY A 289 8.77 -22.16 -5.77
N TYR A 290 8.43 -22.31 -4.49
CA TYR A 290 7.16 -22.91 -4.04
C TYR A 290 5.99 -21.92 -3.95
N LEU A 291 6.22 -20.61 -4.10
CA LEU A 291 5.17 -19.57 -4.07
C LEU A 291 4.41 -19.54 -5.40
N SER A 292 3.73 -20.62 -5.76
CA SER A 292 3.12 -20.84 -7.08
C SER A 292 2.08 -19.78 -7.50
N SER A 293 1.46 -19.11 -6.52
CA SER A 293 0.48 -18.03 -6.75
C SER A 293 1.10 -16.63 -6.91
N LEU A 294 2.42 -16.50 -6.75
CA LEU A 294 3.09 -15.20 -6.67
C LEU A 294 3.06 -14.50 -8.03
N LYS A 295 2.54 -13.27 -8.03
CA LYS A 295 2.43 -12.40 -9.20
C LYS A 295 3.42 -11.26 -9.16
N SER A 296 3.80 -10.79 -7.97
CA SER A 296 4.70 -9.65 -7.78
C SER A 296 5.70 -9.97 -6.68
N LEU A 297 6.98 -9.98 -7.04
CA LEU A 297 8.11 -10.09 -6.11
C LEU A 297 8.90 -8.78 -6.16
N VAL A 298 8.85 -8.02 -5.07
CA VAL A 298 9.53 -6.72 -4.93
C VAL A 298 10.49 -6.81 -3.74
N LEU A 299 11.79 -6.86 -4.05
CA LEU A 299 12.89 -6.93 -3.08
C LEU A 299 13.91 -5.79 -3.29
N SER A 300 13.51 -4.76 -4.02
CA SER A 300 14.36 -3.62 -4.39
C SER A 300 14.94 -2.89 -3.19
N GLU A 301 16.06 -2.18 -3.36
CA GLU A 301 16.62 -1.27 -2.34
C GLU A 301 16.87 -1.99 -1.00
N ASN A 302 17.73 -3.01 -1.04
CA ASN A 302 18.15 -3.81 0.11
C ASN A 302 19.65 -4.17 -0.03
N HIS A 303 20.17 -5.03 0.86
CA HIS A 303 21.54 -5.56 0.83
C HIS A 303 21.56 -7.06 0.46
N LEU A 304 20.65 -7.49 -0.41
CA LEU A 304 20.58 -8.90 -0.83
C LEU A 304 21.74 -9.23 -1.74
N GLN A 305 22.34 -10.39 -1.51
CA GLN A 305 23.59 -10.82 -2.14
C GLN A 305 23.45 -12.19 -2.83
N GLY A 306 24.51 -12.58 -3.53
CA GLY A 306 24.59 -13.85 -4.27
C GLY A 306 23.77 -13.83 -5.56
N SER A 307 23.57 -15.01 -6.14
CA SER A 307 22.90 -15.14 -7.44
C SER A 307 21.38 -15.21 -7.34
N ILE A 308 20.72 -14.76 -8.41
CA ILE A 308 19.28 -14.92 -8.59
C ILE A 308 18.96 -16.43 -8.74
N PRO A 309 18.21 -17.05 -7.82
CA PRO A 309 18.00 -18.49 -7.85
C PRO A 309 17.20 -18.95 -9.08
N ARG A 310 17.69 -19.98 -9.79
CA ARG A 310 16.98 -20.59 -10.93
C ARG A 310 15.57 -21.10 -10.58
N GLN A 311 15.33 -21.39 -9.31
CA GLN A 311 14.05 -21.85 -8.78
C GLN A 311 12.95 -20.79 -8.91
N LEU A 312 13.28 -19.50 -9.05
CA LEU A 312 12.29 -18.47 -9.38
C LEU A 312 11.61 -18.72 -10.73
N GLY A 313 12.23 -19.50 -11.63
CA GLY A 313 11.63 -20.00 -12.87
C GLY A 313 10.40 -20.89 -12.69
N LYS A 314 10.10 -21.35 -11.46
CA LYS A 314 8.89 -22.11 -11.12
C LYS A 314 7.70 -21.23 -10.76
N LEU A 315 7.89 -19.91 -10.67
CA LEU A 315 6.84 -18.95 -10.37
C LEU A 315 6.02 -18.65 -11.64
N TYR A 316 5.24 -19.62 -12.10
CA TYR A 316 4.52 -19.53 -13.38
C TYR A 316 3.51 -18.38 -13.47
N SER A 317 3.08 -17.84 -12.32
CA SER A 317 2.17 -16.70 -12.20
C SER A 317 2.88 -15.33 -12.13
N LEU A 318 4.22 -15.31 -12.10
CA LEU A 318 5.00 -14.10 -11.85
C LEU A 318 4.89 -13.12 -13.01
N SER A 319 4.36 -11.93 -12.71
CA SER A 319 4.21 -10.83 -13.66
C SER A 319 5.22 -9.71 -13.45
N GLY A 320 5.65 -9.46 -12.21
CA GLY A 320 6.60 -8.40 -11.87
C GLY A 320 7.73 -8.93 -10.98
N LEU A 321 8.97 -8.68 -11.40
CA LEU A 321 10.19 -8.98 -10.66
C LEU A 321 11.02 -7.70 -10.49
N HIS A 322 11.16 -7.25 -9.25
CA HIS A 322 11.92 -6.05 -8.92
C HIS A 322 12.98 -6.41 -7.88
N LEU A 323 14.24 -6.41 -8.32
CA LEU A 323 15.43 -6.76 -7.53
C LEU A 323 16.51 -5.68 -7.62
N ASN A 324 16.14 -4.47 -8.08
CA ASN A 324 17.07 -3.38 -8.27
C ASN A 324 17.68 -2.89 -6.95
N ASP A 325 18.81 -2.20 -7.02
CA ASP A 325 19.47 -1.58 -5.85
C ASP A 325 19.75 -2.62 -4.75
N ASN A 326 20.57 -3.60 -5.08
CA ASN A 326 21.02 -4.67 -4.19
C ASN A 326 22.49 -5.05 -4.50
N ASP A 327 23.03 -6.00 -3.75
CA ASP A 327 24.39 -6.53 -3.91
C ASP A 327 24.39 -7.88 -4.69
N LEU A 328 23.44 -8.08 -5.61
CA LEU A 328 23.32 -9.33 -6.36
C LEU A 328 24.51 -9.52 -7.31
N SER A 329 24.91 -10.77 -7.47
CA SER A 329 26.10 -11.15 -8.23
C SER A 329 25.95 -12.45 -9.00
N GLY A 330 26.94 -12.76 -9.84
CA GLY A 330 26.99 -13.97 -10.65
C GLY A 330 26.18 -13.86 -11.94
N ASP A 331 26.10 -14.97 -12.67
CA ASP A 331 25.49 -14.97 -14.00
C ASP A 331 23.97 -15.17 -13.93
N PHE A 332 23.24 -14.25 -14.54
CA PHE A 332 21.80 -14.34 -14.75
C PHE A 332 21.48 -14.54 -16.22
N SER A 333 20.56 -15.45 -16.51
CA SER A 333 20.02 -15.65 -17.85
C SER A 333 18.50 -15.70 -17.80
N PHE A 334 17.84 -14.99 -18.71
CA PHE A 334 16.38 -15.00 -18.83
C PHE A 334 15.80 -16.39 -19.15
N THR A 335 16.63 -17.36 -19.55
CA THR A 335 16.21 -18.76 -19.75
C THR A 335 15.66 -19.39 -18.48
N ILE A 336 15.96 -18.87 -17.28
CA ILE A 336 15.33 -19.37 -16.05
C ILE A 336 13.81 -19.19 -16.08
N PHE A 337 13.32 -18.16 -16.78
CA PHE A 337 11.90 -17.84 -16.90
C PHE A 337 11.27 -18.44 -18.15
N ALA A 338 11.89 -19.45 -18.78
CA ALA A 338 11.45 -19.93 -20.08
C ALA A 338 9.98 -20.40 -20.14
N ASN A 339 9.47 -20.89 -19.01
CA ASN A 339 8.09 -21.36 -18.88
C ASN A 339 7.17 -20.37 -18.14
N VAL A 340 7.62 -19.14 -17.89
CA VAL A 340 6.86 -18.11 -17.16
C VAL A 340 6.25 -17.13 -18.16
N SER A 341 5.20 -17.54 -18.85
CA SER A 341 4.52 -16.73 -19.88
C SER A 341 3.85 -15.45 -19.36
N SER A 342 3.63 -15.35 -18.05
CA SER A 342 2.98 -14.22 -17.39
C SER A 342 3.89 -13.04 -17.10
N LEU A 343 5.21 -13.17 -17.31
CA LEU A 343 6.21 -12.16 -16.94
C LEU A 343 6.09 -10.91 -17.81
N LYS A 344 5.97 -9.73 -17.18
CA LYS A 344 5.76 -8.44 -17.86
C LYS A 344 6.78 -7.37 -17.46
N TYR A 345 7.21 -7.34 -16.20
CA TYR A 345 8.09 -6.30 -15.69
C TYR A 345 9.29 -6.93 -15.01
N VAL A 346 10.49 -6.51 -15.43
CA VAL A 346 11.75 -6.94 -14.82
C VAL A 346 12.61 -5.71 -14.56
N HIS A 347 13.00 -5.51 -13.30
CA HIS A 347 13.90 -4.45 -12.86
C HIS A 347 15.05 -5.06 -12.06
N LEU A 348 16.26 -5.07 -12.65
CA LEU A 348 17.47 -5.60 -12.03
C LEU A 348 18.56 -4.55 -11.85
N SER A 349 18.24 -3.28 -12.15
CA SER A 349 19.21 -2.19 -12.15
C SER A 349 19.99 -2.04 -10.84
N ALA A 350 21.12 -1.34 -10.88
CA ALA A 350 21.94 -1.07 -9.70
C ALA A 350 22.33 -2.35 -8.93
N ASN A 351 22.75 -3.37 -9.68
CA ASN A 351 23.41 -4.57 -9.18
C ASN A 351 24.72 -4.75 -9.97
N PRO A 352 25.79 -4.01 -9.63
CA PRO A 352 26.97 -3.88 -10.48
C PRO A 352 27.77 -5.18 -10.63
N MET A 353 27.57 -6.16 -9.75
CA MET A 353 28.22 -7.47 -9.79
C MET A 353 27.38 -8.55 -10.49
N LEU A 354 26.13 -8.22 -10.87
CA LEU A 354 25.23 -9.13 -11.56
C LEU A 354 25.55 -9.13 -13.05
N THR A 355 25.97 -10.28 -13.57
CA THR A 355 26.32 -10.44 -14.97
C THR A 355 25.11 -10.93 -15.79
N ILE A 356 24.66 -10.15 -16.76
CA ILE A 356 23.52 -10.53 -17.61
C ILE A 356 24.05 -11.30 -18.84
N SER A 357 23.90 -12.62 -18.79
CA SER A 357 24.31 -13.52 -19.87
C SER A 357 23.28 -13.60 -21.00
N HIS A 358 23.77 -13.57 -22.23
CA HIS A 358 22.98 -13.60 -23.45
C HIS A 358 22.95 -15.02 -24.02
N ASN A 359 21.76 -15.54 -24.30
CA ASN A 359 21.55 -16.80 -25.01
C ASN A 359 20.54 -16.58 -26.13
N ASN A 360 20.64 -17.36 -27.22
CA ASN A 360 19.71 -17.32 -28.36
C ASN A 360 18.35 -17.94 -27.95
N PHE A 361 17.66 -17.26 -27.04
CA PHE A 361 16.45 -17.71 -26.38
C PHE A 361 15.27 -16.85 -26.80
N THR A 362 14.20 -17.51 -27.28
CA THR A 362 12.92 -16.86 -27.54
C THR A 362 12.01 -17.10 -26.34
N PRO A 363 11.72 -16.08 -25.52
CA PRO A 363 10.90 -16.25 -24.32
C PRO A 363 9.45 -16.54 -24.66
N ALA A 364 8.79 -17.34 -23.81
CA ALA A 364 7.34 -17.56 -23.86
C ALA A 364 6.53 -16.37 -23.30
N PHE A 365 7.20 -15.28 -22.93
CA PHE A 365 6.64 -14.08 -22.34
C PHE A 365 6.96 -12.84 -23.17
N GLN A 366 6.16 -11.80 -22.97
CA GLN A 366 6.35 -10.48 -23.58
C GLN A 366 6.49 -9.46 -22.46
N LEU A 367 7.63 -8.78 -22.42
CA LEU A 367 7.87 -7.75 -21.43
C LEU A 367 7.17 -6.45 -21.85
N ASN A 368 6.61 -5.75 -20.88
CA ASN A 368 6.16 -4.37 -21.00
C ASN A 368 7.28 -3.40 -20.60
N GLY A 369 8.08 -3.79 -19.60
CA GLY A 369 9.18 -2.97 -19.08
C GLY A 369 10.37 -3.81 -18.68
N LEU A 370 11.56 -3.40 -19.14
CA LEU A 370 12.84 -3.99 -18.77
C LEU A 370 13.80 -2.87 -18.36
N LYS A 371 14.34 -2.98 -17.14
CA LYS A 371 15.32 -2.06 -16.59
C LYS A 371 16.56 -2.82 -16.11
N LEU A 372 17.70 -2.53 -16.73
CA LEU A 372 19.00 -3.18 -16.48
C LEU A 372 20.14 -2.15 -16.36
N SER A 373 19.82 -0.93 -15.90
CA SER A 373 20.82 0.12 -15.71
C SER A 373 21.82 -0.25 -14.62
N SER A 374 23.10 0.10 -14.77
CA SER A 374 24.13 -0.18 -13.75
C SER A 374 24.27 -1.68 -13.38
N CYS A 375 24.29 -2.56 -14.39
CA CYS A 375 24.58 -4.00 -14.29
C CYS A 375 25.87 -4.37 -15.08
N ASP A 376 26.42 -5.58 -14.89
CA ASP A 376 27.56 -6.05 -15.71
C ASP A 376 27.05 -6.78 -16.97
N MET A 377 27.03 -6.09 -18.10
CA MET A 377 26.53 -6.64 -19.37
C MET A 377 27.65 -7.40 -20.14
N ARG A 378 28.23 -8.47 -19.57
CA ARG A 378 29.27 -9.26 -20.26
C ARG A 378 28.71 -10.30 -21.23
N SER A 379 29.44 -10.51 -22.33
CA SER A 379 29.23 -11.64 -23.24
C SER A 379 30.00 -12.88 -22.72
N PRO A 380 29.41 -14.09 -22.72
CA PRO A 380 30.07 -15.31 -22.25
C PRO A 380 31.26 -15.77 -23.12
N TYR A 381 31.62 -15.05 -24.19
CA TYR A 381 32.71 -15.42 -25.11
C TYR A 381 34.03 -14.65 -24.94
N THR A 382 34.17 -13.75 -23.96
CA THR A 382 35.43 -13.01 -23.76
C THR A 382 36.25 -13.56 -22.58
N ILE A 383 36.77 -14.78 -22.74
CA ILE A 383 38.01 -15.14 -22.06
C ILE A 383 39.14 -14.54 -22.90
N SER A 384 39.79 -13.50 -22.38
CA SER A 384 40.85 -12.67 -22.95
C SER A 384 40.40 -11.46 -23.78
N GLN A 385 40.90 -10.30 -23.33
CA GLN A 385 40.91 -8.97 -23.94
C GLN A 385 39.67 -8.07 -23.80
N GLU A 386 39.97 -6.81 -23.46
CA GLU A 386 39.13 -5.65 -23.20
C GLU A 386 38.32 -5.21 -24.43
N LYS A 387 37.40 -6.06 -24.89
CA LYS A 387 36.52 -5.70 -25.99
C LYS A 387 35.13 -6.30 -25.75
N VAL A 388 34.25 -5.50 -25.16
CA VAL A 388 32.82 -5.74 -25.27
C VAL A 388 32.44 -5.29 -26.68
N GLU A 389 32.67 -6.19 -27.65
CA GLU A 389 32.24 -6.04 -29.04
C GLU A 389 30.73 -6.24 -29.14
N PHE A 390 30.02 -5.23 -29.65
CA PHE A 390 28.79 -5.46 -30.39
C PHE A 390 29.24 -6.06 -31.72
N THR A 391 29.13 -7.38 -31.85
CA THR A 391 29.68 -8.08 -33.01
C THR A 391 29.02 -7.59 -34.29
N LYS A 392 29.88 -6.98 -35.11
CA LYS A 392 29.73 -6.68 -36.52
C LYS A 392 29.08 -7.88 -37.24
N GLY A 393 27.89 -7.68 -37.82
CA GLY A 393 27.47 -8.44 -39.00
C GLY A 393 26.54 -9.64 -38.83
N ASN A 394 25.72 -9.74 -37.78
CA ASN A 394 24.45 -10.46 -37.88
C ASN A 394 23.43 -9.93 -36.87
N ILE A 395 22.34 -9.39 -37.39
CA ILE A 395 21.16 -8.93 -36.67
C ILE A 395 20.57 -10.13 -35.93
N TYR A 396 20.77 -10.22 -34.62
CA TYR A 396 19.89 -10.99 -33.74
C TYR A 396 19.51 -10.10 -32.56
N SER A 397 18.25 -9.68 -32.62
CA SER A 397 17.49 -8.97 -31.60
C SER A 397 17.81 -9.49 -30.19
N TYR A 398 18.25 -8.58 -29.32
CA TYR A 398 18.05 -8.74 -27.88
C TYR A 398 16.63 -9.31 -27.65
N LEU A 399 16.50 -10.50 -27.08
CA LEU A 399 15.22 -11.19 -26.77
C LEU A 399 14.25 -11.61 -27.92
N GLY A 400 14.57 -11.51 -29.22
CA GLY A 400 13.63 -11.95 -30.26
C GLY A 400 12.36 -11.09 -30.38
N ASP A 401 11.25 -11.67 -30.85
CA ASP A 401 9.92 -11.02 -30.96
C ASP A 401 9.37 -10.45 -29.64
N ALA A 402 10.01 -10.74 -28.50
CA ALA A 402 9.58 -10.30 -27.18
C ALA A 402 9.70 -8.78 -26.96
N LEU A 403 10.56 -8.08 -27.71
CA LEU A 403 10.69 -6.61 -27.62
C LEU A 403 9.57 -5.85 -28.34
N LYS A 404 8.85 -6.51 -29.25
CA LYS A 404 7.89 -5.84 -30.17
C LYS A 404 6.79 -5.07 -29.43
N TYR A 405 6.44 -5.49 -28.22
CA TYR A 405 5.37 -4.93 -27.39
C TYR A 405 5.88 -4.23 -26.13
N MET A 406 7.20 -4.01 -26.02
CA MET A 406 7.77 -3.30 -24.88
C MET A 406 7.42 -1.82 -24.94
N THR A 407 6.92 -1.30 -23.83
CA THR A 407 6.60 0.13 -23.67
C THR A 407 7.74 0.92 -23.04
N GLY A 408 8.68 0.27 -22.33
CA GLY A 408 9.84 0.94 -21.75
C GLY A 408 11.10 0.08 -21.73
N LEU A 409 12.22 0.66 -22.16
CA LEU A 409 13.55 0.05 -22.13
C LEU A 409 14.56 1.02 -21.52
N ASP A 410 15.19 0.59 -20.43
CA ASP A 410 16.25 1.34 -19.75
C ASP A 410 17.52 0.51 -19.63
N LEU A 411 18.56 0.94 -20.35
CA LEU A 411 19.90 0.37 -20.36
C LEU A 411 20.97 1.42 -20.03
N SER A 412 20.61 2.51 -19.35
CA SER A 412 21.57 3.56 -19.02
C SER A 412 22.66 3.10 -18.05
N GLU A 413 23.74 3.88 -17.94
CA GLU A 413 24.82 3.65 -16.96
C GLU A 413 25.45 2.24 -17.07
N ASN A 414 25.67 1.81 -18.31
CA ASN A 414 26.29 0.53 -18.62
C ASN A 414 27.61 0.76 -19.39
N LYS A 415 28.23 -0.33 -19.85
CA LYS A 415 29.43 -0.32 -20.70
C LYS A 415 29.12 -0.70 -22.15
N LEU A 416 27.90 -0.42 -22.62
CA LEU A 416 27.49 -0.75 -24.00
C LEU A 416 28.31 0.08 -24.98
N SER A 417 28.82 -0.52 -26.06
CA SER A 417 29.70 0.15 -27.03
C SER A 417 29.31 -0.13 -28.48
N GLY A 418 29.93 0.53 -29.46
CA GLY A 418 29.58 0.30 -30.87
C GLY A 418 28.27 0.98 -31.30
N PRO A 419 27.82 0.76 -32.55
CA PRO A 419 26.72 1.50 -33.14
C PRO A 419 25.33 1.04 -32.68
N LEU A 420 24.39 1.99 -32.64
CA LEU A 420 22.97 1.72 -32.42
C LEU A 420 22.39 0.85 -33.56
N PRO A 421 21.71 -0.27 -33.26
CA PRO A 421 21.10 -1.12 -34.27
C PRO A 421 19.95 -0.44 -35.01
N LEU A 422 19.89 -0.58 -36.34
CA LEU A 422 18.83 -0.01 -37.17
C LEU A 422 17.44 -0.58 -36.81
N ASP A 423 17.38 -1.87 -36.44
CA ASP A 423 16.12 -2.57 -36.16
C ASP A 423 15.42 -2.11 -34.88
N MET A 424 16.12 -1.37 -34.00
CA MET A 424 15.46 -0.74 -32.85
C MET A 424 14.33 0.20 -33.29
N GLY A 425 14.39 0.79 -34.49
CA GLY A 425 13.31 1.58 -35.06
C GLY A 425 12.03 0.80 -35.38
N LEU A 426 12.02 -0.54 -35.25
CA LEU A 426 10.86 -1.40 -35.43
C LEU A 426 10.04 -1.58 -34.14
N LEU A 427 10.52 -1.10 -33.00
CA LEU A 427 9.88 -1.23 -31.68
C LEU A 427 8.76 -0.19 -31.51
N LYS A 428 7.70 -0.32 -32.32
CA LYS A 428 6.65 0.72 -32.46
C LYS A 428 5.84 1.01 -31.19
N GLU A 429 5.80 0.06 -30.26
CA GLU A 429 5.07 0.20 -28.98
C GLU A 429 5.90 0.91 -27.89
N LEU A 430 7.15 1.26 -28.17
CA LEU A 430 8.06 1.86 -27.20
C LEU A 430 7.63 3.30 -26.87
N ALA A 431 7.37 3.55 -25.58
CA ALA A 431 7.07 4.86 -25.02
C ALA A 431 8.29 5.49 -24.33
N MET A 432 9.19 4.68 -23.76
CA MET A 432 10.43 5.14 -23.12
C MET A 432 11.64 4.36 -23.63
N LEU A 433 12.69 5.09 -24.06
CA LEU A 433 14.01 4.56 -24.36
C LEU A 433 15.09 5.37 -23.64
N ASN A 434 15.85 4.72 -22.76
CA ASN A 434 17.01 5.32 -22.11
C ASN A 434 18.26 4.48 -22.37
N LEU A 435 19.25 5.06 -23.06
CA LEU A 435 20.56 4.49 -23.37
C LEU A 435 21.70 5.39 -22.87
N SER A 436 21.40 6.34 -21.99
CA SER A 436 22.38 7.34 -21.56
C SER A 436 23.55 6.73 -20.78
N ASN A 437 24.66 7.45 -20.67
CA ASN A 437 25.84 7.03 -19.90
C ASN A 437 26.36 5.64 -20.34
N ASN A 438 26.73 5.54 -21.61
CA ASN A 438 27.32 4.35 -22.23
C ASN A 438 28.53 4.74 -23.10
N LEU A 439 29.07 3.79 -23.86
CA LEU A 439 30.19 3.95 -24.81
C LEU A 439 29.72 3.82 -26.28
N LEU A 440 28.45 4.10 -26.57
CA LEU A 440 27.86 3.92 -27.90
C LEU A 440 28.47 4.90 -28.90
N THR A 441 28.71 4.45 -30.13
CA THR A 441 29.38 5.21 -31.19
C THR A 441 28.56 5.28 -32.48
N GLY A 442 29.01 6.07 -33.46
CA GLY A 442 28.36 6.15 -34.78
C GLY A 442 27.06 6.96 -34.78
N PRO A 443 26.32 6.96 -35.90
CA PRO A 443 25.14 7.82 -36.08
C PRO A 443 23.92 7.34 -35.31
N ILE A 444 23.04 8.27 -34.95
CA ILE A 444 21.67 7.93 -34.54
C ILE A 444 20.90 7.39 -35.76
N PRO A 445 20.34 6.16 -35.70
CA PRO A 445 19.64 5.57 -36.83
C PRO A 445 18.43 6.39 -37.30
N LYS A 446 18.34 6.66 -38.60
CA LYS A 446 17.16 7.30 -39.22
C LYS A 446 15.87 6.50 -38.97
N SER A 447 15.98 5.20 -38.72
CA SER A 447 14.86 4.31 -38.39
C SER A 447 14.19 4.68 -37.06
N PHE A 448 14.85 5.39 -36.14
CA PHE A 448 14.25 5.84 -34.89
C PHE A 448 13.07 6.79 -35.10
N GLY A 449 12.99 7.48 -36.25
CA GLY A 449 11.79 8.23 -36.64
C GLY A 449 10.53 7.37 -36.86
N GLY A 450 10.65 6.03 -36.78
CA GLY A 450 9.53 5.10 -36.78
C GLY A 450 8.92 4.82 -35.40
N LEU A 451 9.54 5.31 -34.31
CA LEU A 451 9.12 5.10 -32.92
C LEU A 451 8.00 6.07 -32.51
N LEU A 452 6.90 6.10 -33.26
CA LEU A 452 5.89 7.19 -33.19
C LEU A 452 5.19 7.36 -31.83
N GLY A 453 5.21 6.33 -30.97
CA GLY A 453 4.65 6.35 -29.62
C GLY A 453 5.63 6.83 -28.52
N LEU A 454 6.87 7.16 -28.88
CA LEU A 454 7.94 7.48 -27.93
C LEU A 454 7.69 8.85 -27.26
N SER A 455 7.62 8.84 -25.92
CA SER A 455 7.50 10.03 -25.08
C SER A 455 8.80 10.43 -24.39
N THR A 456 9.69 9.46 -24.15
CA THR A 456 11.01 9.70 -23.55
C THR A 456 12.10 9.05 -24.38
N LEU A 457 13.09 9.84 -24.79
CA LEU A 457 14.29 9.37 -25.48
C LEU A 457 15.54 10.03 -24.90
N ASP A 458 16.33 9.25 -24.17
CA ASP A 458 17.61 9.71 -23.62
C ASP A 458 18.77 8.89 -24.20
N LEU A 459 19.63 9.57 -24.96
CA LEU A 459 20.84 9.05 -25.59
C LEU A 459 22.09 9.81 -25.10
N SER A 460 21.94 10.60 -24.03
CA SER A 460 23.02 11.48 -23.55
C SER A 460 24.23 10.73 -23.00
N TYR A 461 25.37 11.41 -22.88
CA TYR A 461 26.61 10.84 -22.33
C TYR A 461 27.03 9.56 -23.05
N ASN A 462 27.26 9.69 -24.37
CA ASN A 462 27.76 8.64 -25.25
C ASN A 462 28.81 9.24 -26.21
N ALA A 463 29.26 8.47 -27.21
CA ALA A 463 30.14 8.92 -28.28
C ALA A 463 29.44 8.88 -29.66
N LEU A 464 28.13 9.14 -29.69
CA LEU A 464 27.35 9.19 -30.94
C LEU A 464 27.83 10.36 -31.79
N SER A 465 27.91 10.16 -33.10
CA SER A 465 28.50 11.10 -34.05
C SER A 465 27.61 11.34 -35.26
N ASP A 466 28.12 12.07 -36.24
CA ASP A 466 27.44 12.47 -37.49
C ASP A 466 26.28 13.46 -37.28
N GLU A 467 25.59 13.78 -38.38
CA GLU A 467 24.51 14.75 -38.41
C GLU A 467 23.27 14.26 -37.66
N PHE A 468 22.60 15.19 -36.98
CA PHE A 468 21.31 14.92 -36.33
C PHE A 468 20.25 14.46 -37.35
N PRO A 469 19.63 13.27 -37.17
CA PRO A 469 18.69 12.74 -38.17
C PRO A 469 17.36 13.48 -38.14
N SER A 470 17.03 14.17 -39.24
CA SER A 470 15.77 14.91 -39.41
C SER A 470 14.51 14.05 -39.25
N GLN A 471 14.61 12.72 -39.42
CA GLN A 471 13.52 11.77 -39.20
C GLN A 471 12.98 11.78 -37.76
N LEU A 472 13.78 12.20 -36.76
CA LEU A 472 13.33 12.31 -35.37
C LEU A 472 12.27 13.40 -35.16
N THR A 473 12.13 14.36 -36.08
CA THR A 473 11.03 15.34 -36.06
C THR A 473 9.63 14.70 -36.16
N ARG A 474 9.55 13.45 -36.60
CA ARG A 474 8.29 12.68 -36.66
C ARG A 474 7.81 12.22 -35.27
N LEU A 475 8.64 12.32 -34.24
CA LEU A 475 8.34 11.87 -32.88
C LEU A 475 7.56 12.94 -32.11
N THR A 476 6.30 13.16 -32.51
CA THR A 476 5.45 14.26 -32.00
C THR A 476 5.00 14.09 -30.55
N HIS A 477 5.21 12.92 -29.94
CA HIS A 477 4.82 12.62 -28.56
C HIS A 477 5.97 12.79 -27.55
N LEU A 478 7.17 13.17 -27.99
CA LEU A 478 8.31 13.36 -27.11
C LEU A 478 8.02 14.48 -26.09
N SER A 479 7.99 14.09 -24.81
CA SER A 479 7.96 15.00 -23.67
C SER A 479 9.36 15.20 -23.05
N MET A 480 10.26 14.22 -23.23
CA MET A 480 11.64 14.29 -22.75
C MET A 480 12.58 13.77 -23.84
N PHE A 481 13.57 14.58 -24.19
CA PHE A 481 14.58 14.23 -25.19
C PHE A 481 15.94 14.74 -24.75
N SER A 482 16.94 13.86 -24.74
CA SER A 482 18.31 14.26 -24.46
C SER A 482 19.29 13.52 -25.36
N VAL A 483 20.17 14.28 -26.01
CA VAL A 483 21.36 13.81 -26.74
C VAL A 483 22.61 14.53 -26.25
N ALA A 484 22.54 15.18 -25.08
CA ALA A 484 23.63 15.95 -24.50
C ALA A 484 24.90 15.10 -24.35
N ASN A 485 26.07 15.72 -24.38
CA ASN A 485 27.36 15.04 -24.22
C ASN A 485 27.56 13.89 -25.22
N ASN A 486 27.45 14.21 -26.50
CA ASN A 486 27.79 13.38 -27.66
C ASN A 486 28.64 14.19 -28.64
N ASN A 487 29.02 13.58 -29.76
CA ASN A 487 29.82 14.19 -30.84
C ASN A 487 28.97 14.48 -32.10
N LEU A 488 27.71 14.86 -31.91
CA LEU A 488 26.77 15.16 -33.00
C LEU A 488 27.08 16.51 -33.66
N SER A 489 26.83 16.61 -34.97
CA SER A 489 27.03 17.83 -35.75
C SER A 489 25.79 18.18 -36.60
N GLY A 490 25.84 19.28 -37.34
CA GLY A 490 24.74 19.74 -38.20
C GLY A 490 23.71 20.63 -37.49
N GLU A 491 22.64 20.96 -38.21
CA GLU A 491 21.57 21.83 -37.72
C GLU A 491 20.47 21.03 -36.99
N ILE A 492 19.93 21.61 -35.93
CA ILE A 492 18.74 21.08 -35.25
C ILE A 492 17.53 21.38 -36.15
N PRO A 493 16.72 20.38 -36.55
CA PRO A 493 15.58 20.62 -37.43
C PRO A 493 14.56 21.61 -36.82
N ASP A 494 14.05 22.55 -37.63
CA ASP A 494 13.23 23.69 -37.20
C ASP A 494 11.87 23.34 -36.55
N ASN A 495 11.39 22.09 -36.69
CA ASN A 495 10.07 21.65 -36.17
C ASN A 495 10.15 20.87 -34.85
N THR A 496 11.31 20.80 -34.22
CA THR A 496 11.47 20.02 -33.01
C THR A 496 11.12 20.88 -31.78
N ILE A 497 9.91 20.72 -31.25
CA ILE A 497 9.53 21.19 -29.90
C ILE A 497 10.28 20.31 -28.88
N LEU A 498 11.62 20.41 -28.88
CA LEU A 498 12.48 19.72 -27.94
C LEU A 498 12.91 20.76 -26.92
N TYR A 499 12.41 20.60 -25.69
CA TYR A 499 12.97 21.33 -24.57
C TYR A 499 14.38 20.79 -24.32
N PHE A 500 15.39 21.46 -24.87
CA PHE A 500 16.78 21.27 -24.47
C PHE A 500 16.93 21.86 -23.06
N GLN A 501 17.19 21.02 -22.06
CA GLN A 501 17.78 21.43 -20.79
C GLN A 501 19.25 21.05 -20.78
#